data_AF-A0A061RS85-F1
#
_entry.id   AF-A0A061RS85-F1
#
_cell.length_a   1.000
_cell.length_b   1.000
_cell.length_c   1.000
_cell.angle_alpha   90.00
_cell.angle_beta   90.00
_cell.angle_gamma   90.00
#
_symmetry.space_group_name_H-M   'P 1'
#
loop_
_entity.id
_entity.type
_entity.pdbx_description
1 polymer ?
#
loop_
_entity_poly.entity_id
_entity_poly.type
_entity_poly.pdbx_seq_one_letter_code
_entity_poly.pdbx_strand_id
1 'polypeptide(L)' 'IQSAEPGTADSTVAVIGSSVNQDGRSSSLTAPNGQSQQVAIKDAWQSSGAAPCSMATLGLHGTGTPLGDPIE' A
#
# COMPACT_ATOMS: atom_id res chain seq x y z
N ILE A 1 30.76 25.28 -25.12
CA ILE A 1 29.32 25.22 -24.84
C ILE A 1 28.78 23.91 -25.40
N GLN A 2 28.76 22.86 -24.59
CA GLN A 2 28.26 21.54 -24.98
C GLN A 2 26.74 21.64 -25.08
N SER A 3 26.19 21.49 -26.29
CA SER A 3 24.75 21.40 -26.53
C SER A 3 24.23 20.10 -25.93
N ALA A 4 23.31 20.20 -24.97
CA ALA A 4 22.61 19.07 -24.39
C ALA A 4 21.63 18.49 -25.44
N GLU A 5 21.75 17.19 -25.70
CA GLU A 5 20.83 16.42 -26.54
C GLU A 5 19.41 16.42 -25.92
N PRO A 6 18.34 16.41 -26.73
CA PRO A 6 16.96 16.47 -26.23
C PRO A 6 16.68 15.27 -25.32
N GLY A 7 16.27 15.60 -24.09
CA GLY A 7 16.31 14.71 -22.93
C GLY A 7 15.53 13.41 -23.11
N THR A 8 16.22 12.31 -22.86
CA THR A 8 15.61 11.09 -22.33
C THR A 8 14.80 11.51 -21.11
N ALA A 9 13.46 11.49 -21.23
CA ALA A 9 12.61 11.80 -20.10
C ALA A 9 12.99 10.87 -18.94
N ASP A 10 13.44 11.46 -17.83
CA ASP A 10 13.85 10.72 -16.66
C ASP A 10 12.63 9.94 -16.13
N SER A 11 12.69 8.61 -16.20
CA SER A 11 11.57 7.75 -15.83
C SER A 11 11.44 7.71 -14.32
N THR A 12 10.81 8.74 -13.76
CA THR A 12 10.63 8.90 -12.32
C THR A 12 9.46 8.05 -11.84
N VAL A 13 9.71 7.21 -10.84
CA VAL A 13 8.67 6.50 -10.07
C VAL A 13 8.46 7.23 -8.75
N ALA A 14 7.20 7.48 -8.39
CA ALA A 14 6.85 8.16 -7.15
C ALA A 14 6.04 7.26 -6.21
N VAL A 15 6.32 7.36 -4.92
CA VAL A 15 5.42 6.86 -3.86
C VAL A 15 4.50 7.99 -3.48
N ILE A 16 3.21 7.84 -3.76
CA ILE A 16 2.22 8.91 -3.57
C ILE A 16 1.51 8.84 -2.21
N GLY A 17 1.48 7.68 -1.56
CA GLY A 17 0.88 7.51 -0.24
C GLY A 17 1.43 6.29 0.48
N SER A 18 1.44 6.33 1.80
CA SER A 18 1.84 5.22 2.66
C SER A 18 1.17 5.35 4.02
N SER A 19 1.03 4.23 4.73
CA SER A 19 0.51 4.20 6.09
C SER A 19 1.10 3.02 6.84
N VAL A 20 1.24 3.17 8.16
CA VAL A 20 1.64 2.13 9.09
C VAL A 20 0.77 2.23 10.34
N ASN A 21 0.36 1.08 10.87
CA ASN A 21 -0.34 1.02 12.15
C ASN A 21 -0.02 -0.30 12.89
N GLN A 22 -0.85 -0.65 13.86
CA GLN A 22 -0.70 -1.85 14.69
C GLN A 22 -2.03 -2.58 14.83
N ASP A 23 -1.97 -3.90 14.95
CA ASP A 23 -3.15 -4.75 15.14
C ASP A 23 -3.87 -4.45 16.47
N GLY A 24 -3.13 -4.02 17.48
CA GLY A 24 -3.67 -3.68 18.80
C GLY A 24 -4.22 -4.91 19.51
N ARG A 25 -5.47 -4.83 20.00
CA ARG A 25 -6.10 -5.97 20.68
C ARG A 25 -6.70 -6.92 19.64
N SER A 26 -6.07 -8.07 19.48
CA SER A 26 -6.52 -9.17 18.61
C SER A 26 -6.95 -10.41 19.41
N SER A 27 -7.36 -11.47 18.71
CA SER A 27 -7.72 -12.76 19.31
C SER A 27 -6.52 -13.50 19.93
N SER A 28 -5.28 -13.20 19.49
CA SER A 28 -4.03 -13.60 20.12
C SER A 28 -2.92 -12.58 19.81
N LEU A 29 -1.75 -12.71 20.43
CA LEU A 29 -0.62 -11.79 20.24
C LEU A 29 -0.14 -11.69 18.78
N THR A 30 -0.27 -12.78 18.02
CA THR A 30 0.20 -12.87 16.63
C THR A 30 -0.94 -13.06 15.64
N ALA A 31 -2.20 -12.90 16.07
CA ALA A 31 -3.34 -12.98 15.19
C ALA A 31 -3.54 -11.63 14.48
N PRO A 32 -3.68 -11.62 13.13
CA PRO A 32 -3.90 -10.40 12.38
C PRO A 32 -5.26 -9.78 12.69
N ASN A 33 -5.38 -8.45 12.54
CA ASN A 33 -6.62 -7.72 12.76
C ASN A 33 -7.12 -7.04 11.47
N GLY A 34 -8.19 -7.56 10.88
CA GLY A 34 -8.75 -7.04 9.62
C GLY A 34 -9.23 -5.59 9.71
N GLN A 35 -9.78 -5.15 10.85
CA GLN A 35 -10.18 -3.75 11.03
C GLN A 35 -8.95 -2.82 11.01
N SER A 36 -7.87 -3.20 11.68
CA SER A 36 -6.61 -2.45 11.65
C SER A 36 -6.03 -2.41 10.23
N GLN A 37 -6.03 -3.51 9.49
CA GLN A 37 -5.60 -3.53 8.10
C GLN A 37 -6.43 -2.59 7.21
N GLN A 38 -7.76 -2.60 7.34
CA GLN A 38 -8.64 -1.68 6.61
C GLN A 38 -8.34 -0.21 6.89
N VAL A 39 -8.01 0.14 8.15
CA VAL A 39 -7.61 1.51 8.52
C VAL A 39 -6.30 1.88 7.83
N ALA A 40 -5.28 1.02 7.90
CA ALA A 40 -4.00 1.28 7.22
C ALA A 40 -4.17 1.51 5.71
N ILE A 41 -4.95 0.66 5.04
CA ILE A 41 -5.22 0.77 3.60
C ILE A 41 -5.95 2.08 3.28
N LYS A 42 -6.98 2.43 4.06
CA LYS A 42 -7.74 3.68 3.86
C LYS A 42 -6.87 4.92 4.08
N ASP A 43 -6.01 4.91 5.09
CA ASP A 43 -5.12 6.04 5.40
C ASP A 43 -4.05 6.21 4.30
N ALA A 44 -3.49 5.11 3.79
CA ALA A 44 -2.57 5.14 2.64
C ALA A 44 -3.28 5.66 1.38
N TRP A 45 -4.52 5.24 1.15
CA TRP A 45 -5.32 5.73 0.02
C TRP A 45 -5.63 7.23 0.14
N GLN A 46 -6.04 7.69 1.31
CA GLN A 46 -6.34 9.10 1.55
C GLN A 46 -5.10 9.98 1.41
N SER A 47 -3.95 9.55 1.94
CA SER A 47 -2.69 10.29 1.80
C SER A 47 -2.21 10.38 0.35
N SER A 48 -2.58 9.40 -0.48
CA SER A 48 -2.23 9.39 -1.91
C SER A 48 -2.97 10.43 -2.76
N GLY A 49 -4.13 10.91 -2.32
CA GLY A 49 -5.01 11.75 -3.14
C GLY A 49 -5.57 11.06 -4.38
N ALA A 50 -5.40 9.74 -4.54
CA ALA A 50 -5.84 8.99 -5.70
C ALA A 50 -7.37 8.81 -5.76
N ALA A 51 -7.92 8.80 -6.97
CA ALA A 51 -9.35 8.58 -7.19
C ALA A 51 -9.71 7.11 -6.92
N PRO A 52 -10.83 6.78 -6.23
CA PRO A 52 -11.16 5.43 -5.74
C PRO A 52 -11.03 4.27 -6.74
N CYS A 53 -11.15 4.51 -8.05
CA CYS A 53 -11.07 3.49 -9.10
C CYS A 53 -9.79 3.55 -9.94
N SER A 54 -8.73 4.23 -9.48
CA SER A 54 -7.48 4.38 -10.23
C SER A 54 -6.49 3.24 -10.04
N MET A 55 -6.79 2.23 -9.21
CA MET A 55 -5.94 1.06 -9.00
C MET A 55 -6.06 0.07 -10.15
N ALA A 56 -4.93 -0.26 -10.77
CA ALA A 56 -4.86 -1.30 -11.80
C ALA A 56 -4.52 -2.68 -11.22
N THR A 57 -3.71 -2.73 -10.17
CA THR A 57 -3.20 -3.97 -9.58
C THR A 57 -3.07 -3.83 -8.06
N LEU A 58 -3.09 -4.98 -7.36
CA LEU A 58 -2.85 -5.09 -5.92
C LEU A 58 -1.70 -6.07 -5.70
N GLY A 59 -0.74 -5.68 -4.86
CA GLY A 59 0.22 -6.59 -4.25
C GLY A 59 -0.23 -6.87 -2.82
N LEU A 60 -0.46 -8.14 -2.49
CA LEU A 60 -0.89 -8.58 -1.17
C LEU A 60 0.31 -9.06 -0.34
N HIS A 61 0.12 -9.16 0.97
CA HIS A 61 1.01 -9.89 1.86
C HIS A 61 0.98 -11.39 1.53
N GLY A 62 -0.21 -11.98 1.39
CA GLY A 62 -0.45 -13.25 0.72
C GLY A 62 0.33 -14.44 1.30
N THR A 63 0.27 -14.61 2.62
CA THR A 63 1.09 -15.63 3.32
C THR A 63 0.68 -17.08 3.08
N GLY A 64 -0.49 -17.34 2.51
CA GLY A 64 -0.98 -18.70 2.26
C GLY A 64 -1.52 -19.38 3.51
N THR A 65 -1.95 -18.62 4.52
CA THR A 65 -2.39 -19.19 5.81
C THR A 65 -3.91 -19.28 5.88
N PRO A 66 -4.47 -20.35 6.49
CA PRO A 66 -5.93 -20.51 6.58
C PRO A 66 -6.64 -19.41 7.37
N LEU A 67 -5.91 -18.75 8.28
CA LEU A 67 -6.45 -17.66 9.09
C LEU A 67 -6.17 -16.28 8.47
N GLY A 68 -4.96 -16.06 7.98
CA GLY A 68 -4.52 -14.74 7.50
C GLY A 68 -5.16 -14.37 6.17
N ASP A 69 -5.20 -15.29 5.20
CA ASP A 69 -5.67 -15.00 3.85
C ASP A 69 -7.17 -14.61 3.78
N PRO A 70 -8.07 -15.15 4.64
CA PRO A 70 -9.45 -14.64 4.72
C PRO A 70 -9.60 -13.30 5.48
N ILE A 71 -8.60 -12.90 6.26
CA ILE A 71 -8.61 -11.65 7.04
C ILE A 71 -8.07 -10.49 6.18
N GLU A 72 -7.03 -10.75 5.40
CA GLU A 72 -6.49 -9.86 4.37
C GLU A 72 -7.50 -9.62 3.23
#